data_AF-A0A2E1J3A9-F1
#
_entry.id   AF-A0A2E1J3A9-F1
#
_cell.length_a   1.000
_cell.length_b   1.000
_cell.length_c   1.000
_cell.angle_alpha   90.00
_cell.angle_beta   90.00
_cell.angle_gamma   90.00
#
_symmetry.space_group_name_H-M   'P 1'
#
loop_
_entity.id
_entity.type
_entity.pdbx_description
1 polymer ?
#
loop_
_entity_poly.entity_id
_entity_poly.type
_entity_poly.pdbx_seq_one_letter_code
_entity_poly.pdbx_strand_id
1 'polypeptide(L)'
;VMAGLFRVMPKRAGLDFIMRGNFIDASKAEEWGLINKSVVADKLDAEVSALANELKNLAPGTMQMGLKAYEKQDSQSFDEALPYLKNEIAKCFDSDDAKEGIAAFLEKRDPKWD
;
A
#
# COMPACT_ATOMS: atom_id res chain seq x y z
N VAL A 1 -19.92 -5.63 -1.81
CA VAL A 1 -19.52 -5.00 -3.09
C VAL A 1 -19.22 -3.51 -2.92
N MET A 2 -20.22 -2.64 -2.67
CA MET A 2 -20.03 -1.18 -2.59
C MET A 2 -18.99 -0.71 -1.56
N ALA A 3 -19.00 -1.29 -0.35
CA ALA A 3 -18.10 -0.87 0.73
C ALA A 3 -16.61 -1.04 0.41
N GLY A 4 -16.22 -2.09 -0.33
CA GLY A 4 -14.85 -2.27 -0.78
C GLY A 4 -14.53 -1.42 -2.01
N LEU A 5 -15.47 -1.37 -2.96
CA LEU A 5 -15.26 -0.70 -4.24
C LEU A 5 -15.07 0.82 -4.07
N PHE A 6 -15.84 1.47 -3.21
CA PHE A 6 -15.71 2.91 -2.97
C PHE A 6 -14.55 3.30 -2.04
N ARG A 7 -13.82 2.34 -1.46
CA ARG A 7 -12.54 2.62 -0.78
C ARG A 7 -11.39 2.83 -1.76
N VAL A 8 -11.49 2.27 -2.96
CA VAL A 8 -10.41 2.27 -3.96
C VAL A 8 -10.77 2.99 -5.26
N MET A 9 -12.07 3.04 -5.61
CA MET A 9 -12.53 3.67 -6.85
C MET A 9 -13.21 5.04 -6.65
N PRO A 10 -13.12 5.95 -7.64
CA PRO A 10 -13.93 7.16 -7.68
C PRO A 10 -15.42 6.85 -7.63
N LYS A 11 -16.15 7.58 -6.79
CA LYS A 11 -17.58 7.36 -6.53
C LYS A 11 -18.44 7.29 -7.80
N ARG A 12 -18.19 8.17 -8.79
CA ARG A 12 -18.98 8.18 -10.04
C ARG A 12 -18.73 6.94 -10.90
N ALA A 13 -17.46 6.53 -11.04
CA ALA A 13 -17.08 5.34 -11.79
C ALA A 13 -17.65 4.08 -11.14
N GLY A 14 -17.51 3.95 -9.82
CA GLY A 14 -18.04 2.79 -9.10
C GLY A 14 -19.56 2.69 -9.12
N LEU A 15 -20.28 3.81 -9.04
CA LEU A 15 -21.75 3.81 -9.18
C LEU A 15 -22.18 3.35 -10.57
N ASP A 16 -21.56 3.88 -11.63
CA ASP A 16 -21.90 3.49 -13.01
C ASP A 16 -21.62 2.00 -13.26
N PHE A 17 -20.43 1.53 -12.84
CA PHE A 17 -20.02 0.13 -12.97
C PHE A 17 -21.00 -0.83 -12.27
N ILE A 18 -21.40 -0.53 -11.03
CA ILE A 18 -22.35 -1.37 -10.28
C ILE A 18 -23.76 -1.31 -10.87
N MET A 19 -24.22 -0.13 -11.31
CA MET A 19 -25.58 0.05 -11.82
C MET A 19 -25.77 -0.57 -13.21
N ARG A 20 -24.76 -0.50 -14.07
CA ARG A 20 -24.84 -0.99 -15.45
C ARG A 20 -24.34 -2.43 -15.62
N GLY A 21 -23.46 -2.90 -14.73
CA GLY A 21 -22.88 -4.25 -14.83
C GLY A 21 -22.01 -4.48 -16.07
N ASN A 22 -21.54 -3.42 -16.72
CA ASN A 22 -20.68 -3.53 -17.90
C ASN A 22 -19.29 -4.02 -17.51
N PHE A 23 -18.66 -4.82 -18.37
CA PHE A 23 -17.25 -5.17 -18.19
C PHE A 23 -16.34 -3.95 -18.38
N ILE A 24 -15.22 -3.96 -17.67
CA ILE A 24 -14.11 -3.03 -17.87
C ILE A 24 -12.85 -3.80 -18.24
N ASP A 25 -12.00 -3.21 -19.07
CA ASP A 25 -10.67 -3.73 -19.34
C ASP A 25 -9.68 -3.34 -18.23
N ALA A 26 -8.48 -3.92 -18.28
CA ALA A 26 -7.45 -3.69 -17.26
C ALA A 26 -6.95 -2.24 -17.23
N SER A 27 -6.87 -1.57 -18.38
CA SER A 27 -6.45 -0.16 -18.45
C SER A 27 -7.45 0.76 -17.76
N LYS A 28 -8.76 0.51 -17.95
CA LYS A 28 -9.82 1.25 -17.25
C LYS A 28 -9.83 0.93 -15.76
N ALA A 29 -9.58 -0.32 -15.36
CA ALA A 29 -9.47 -0.71 -13.96
C ALA A 29 -8.30 -0.01 -13.25
N GLU A 30 -7.17 0.17 -13.92
CA GLU A 30 -6.02 0.95 -13.42
C GLU A 30 -6.37 2.44 -13.31
N GLU A 31 -6.98 3.04 -14.35
CA GLU A 31 -7.42 4.44 -14.33
C GLU A 31 -8.36 4.74 -13.15
N TRP A 32 -9.20 3.77 -12.78
CA TRP A 32 -10.13 3.89 -11.67
C TRP A 32 -9.56 3.48 -10.32
N GLY A 33 -8.30 3.05 -10.24
CA GLY A 33 -7.68 2.62 -8.97
C GLY A 33 -8.19 1.29 -8.43
N LEU A 34 -8.91 0.50 -9.25
CA LEU A 34 -9.34 -0.85 -8.86
C LEU A 34 -8.16 -1.83 -8.82
N ILE A 35 -7.17 -1.61 -9.69
CA ILE A 35 -5.88 -2.31 -9.70
C ILE A 35 -4.75 -1.28 -9.71
N ASN A 36 -3.56 -1.68 -9.27
CA ASN A 36 -2.41 -0.76 -9.20
C ASN A 36 -1.76 -0.50 -10.57
N LYS A 37 -1.76 -1.50 -11.47
CA LYS A 37 -1.05 -1.42 -12.75
C LYS A 37 -1.59 -2.43 -13.77
N SER A 38 -1.78 -1.99 -15.01
CA SER A 38 -2.07 -2.84 -16.17
C SER A 38 -0.81 -2.99 -17.02
N VAL A 39 -0.53 -4.22 -17.46
CA VAL A 39 0.58 -4.53 -18.36
C VAL A 39 0.14 -5.47 -19.47
N VAL A 40 0.92 -5.53 -20.54
CA VAL A 40 0.74 -6.52 -21.60
C VAL A 40 0.93 -7.92 -21.00
N ALA A 41 0.15 -8.90 -21.45
CA ALA A 41 0.05 -10.21 -20.83
C ALA A 41 1.41 -10.94 -20.71
N ASP A 42 2.27 -10.82 -21.71
CA ASP A 42 3.62 -11.40 -21.75
C ASP A 42 4.61 -10.75 -20.76
N LYS A 43 4.27 -9.59 -20.20
CA LYS A 43 5.06 -8.87 -19.20
C LYS A 43 4.57 -9.05 -17.76
N LEU A 44 3.44 -9.73 -17.55
CA LEU A 44 2.83 -9.86 -16.23
C LEU A 44 3.80 -10.47 -15.20
N ASP A 45 4.42 -11.60 -15.54
CA ASP A 45 5.33 -12.29 -14.62
C ASP A 45 6.58 -11.46 -14.31
N ALA A 46 7.09 -10.73 -15.29
CA ALA A 46 8.24 -9.86 -15.11
C ALA A 46 7.90 -8.68 -14.18
N GLU A 47 6.73 -8.07 -14.34
CA GLU A 47 6.26 -6.97 -13.51
C GLU A 47 5.99 -7.42 -12.07
N VAL A 48 5.32 -8.57 -11.89
CA VAL A 48 5.08 -9.16 -10.56
C VAL A 48 6.40 -9.48 -9.88
N SER A 49 7.36 -10.06 -10.61
CA SER A 49 8.69 -10.37 -10.07
C SER A 49 9.45 -9.11 -9.67
N ALA A 50 9.36 -8.04 -10.47
CA ALA A 50 9.99 -6.76 -10.15
C ALA A 50 9.40 -6.16 -8.86
N LEU A 51 8.07 -6.11 -8.74
CA LEU A 51 7.39 -5.61 -7.54
C LEU A 51 7.72 -6.44 -6.30
N ALA A 52 7.69 -7.77 -6.40
CA ALA A 52 8.06 -8.64 -5.29
C ALA A 52 9.53 -8.44 -4.87
N ASN A 53 10.42 -8.24 -5.84
CA ASN A 53 11.82 -7.93 -5.59
C ASN A 53 12.03 -6.55 -4.96
N GLU A 54 11.21 -5.57 -5.29
CA GLU A 54 11.22 -4.28 -4.62
C GLU A 54 10.78 -4.43 -3.17
N LEU A 55 9.60 -5.02 -2.94
CA LEU A 55 9.03 -5.17 -1.59
C LEU A 55 9.92 -6.01 -0.66
N LYS A 56 10.53 -7.10 -1.14
CA LYS A 56 11.43 -7.92 -0.30
C LYS A 56 12.69 -7.17 0.16
N ASN A 57 13.07 -6.10 -0.55
CA ASN A 57 14.25 -5.29 -0.24
C ASN A 57 13.90 -4.10 0.69
N LEU A 58 12.64 -3.95 1.10
CA LEU A 58 12.19 -2.97 2.08
C LEU A 58 12.11 -3.57 3.48
N ALA A 59 12.07 -2.71 4.50
CA ALA A 59 11.97 -3.07 5.91
C ALA A 59 10.65 -3.82 6.24
N PRO A 60 10.68 -5.15 6.46
CA PRO A 60 9.47 -5.96 6.58
C PRO A 60 8.65 -5.64 7.83
N GLY A 61 9.30 -5.42 8.98
CA GLY A 61 8.65 -5.01 10.22
C GLY A 61 8.02 -3.64 10.08
N THR A 62 8.72 -2.69 9.46
CA THR A 62 8.17 -1.35 9.19
C THR A 62 6.95 -1.40 8.27
N MET A 63 6.99 -2.19 7.19
CA MET A 63 5.85 -2.38 6.29
C MET A 63 4.64 -2.98 7.02
N GLN A 64 4.85 -4.00 7.87
CA GLN A 64 3.78 -4.61 8.68
C GLN A 64 3.16 -3.62 9.67
N MET A 65 3.99 -2.83 10.35
CA MET A 65 3.52 -1.80 11.28
C MET A 65 2.70 -0.73 10.55
N GLY A 66 3.18 -0.26 9.40
CA GLY A 66 2.48 0.72 8.57
C GLY A 66 1.13 0.21 8.07
N LEU A 67 1.07 -1.02 7.56
CA LEU A 67 -0.17 -1.62 7.06
C LEU A 67 -1.20 -1.78 8.19
N LYS A 68 -0.77 -2.27 9.35
CA LYS A 68 -1.63 -2.40 10.54
C LYS A 68 -2.16 -1.05 11.02
N ALA A 69 -1.33 -0.01 10.98
CA ALA A 69 -1.73 1.35 11.34
C ALA A 69 -2.76 1.90 10.35
N TYR A 70 -2.57 1.67 9.05
CA TYR A 70 -3.52 2.05 7.99
C TYR A 70 -4.89 1.40 8.21
N GLU A 71 -4.93 0.08 8.41
CA GLU A 71 -6.20 -0.66 8.61
C GLU A 71 -6.97 -0.14 9.83
N LYS A 72 -6.26 0.14 10.93
CA LYS A 72 -6.89 0.60 12.15
C LYS A 72 -7.41 2.04 12.03
N GLN A 73 -6.63 2.94 11.42
CA GLN A 73 -7.03 4.34 11.27
C GLN A 73 -8.19 4.54 10.27
N ASP A 74 -8.36 3.64 9.30
CA ASP A 74 -9.40 3.79 8.24
C ASP A 74 -10.83 3.87 8.81
N SER A 75 -11.04 3.31 10.00
CA SER A 75 -12.33 3.38 10.72
C SER A 75 -12.48 4.56 11.68
N GLN A 76 -11.44 5.38 11.85
CA GLN A 76 -11.38 6.45 12.85
C GLN A 76 -11.69 7.81 12.22
N SER A 77 -12.22 8.74 13.04
CA SER A 77 -12.24 10.14 12.64
C SER A 77 -10.82 10.72 12.59
N PHE A 78 -10.62 11.83 11.88
CA PHE A 78 -9.31 12.47 11.77
C PHE A 78 -8.69 12.81 13.14
N ASP A 79 -9.50 13.35 14.06
CA ASP A 79 -9.06 13.77 15.39
C ASP A 79 -8.66 12.59 16.29
N GLU A 80 -9.21 11.39 16.03
CA GLU A 80 -8.83 10.15 16.70
C GLU A 80 -7.61 9.49 16.03
N ALA A 81 -7.56 9.50 14.70
CA ALA A 81 -6.52 8.89 13.90
C ALA A 81 -5.16 9.56 14.11
N LEU A 82 -5.13 10.90 14.16
CA LEU A 82 -3.88 11.65 14.24
C LEU A 82 -3.03 11.33 15.49
N PRO A 83 -3.56 11.37 16.73
CA PRO A 83 -2.80 10.99 17.92
C PRO A 83 -2.44 9.49 17.92
N TYR A 84 -3.30 8.63 17.36
CA TYR A 84 -2.99 7.20 17.21
C TYR A 84 -1.76 6.99 16.31
N LEU A 85 -1.77 7.57 15.10
CA LEU A 85 -0.68 7.46 14.13
C LEU A 85 0.64 8.04 14.66
N LYS A 86 0.58 9.15 15.42
CA LYS A 86 1.75 9.71 16.11
C LYS A 86 2.41 8.68 17.03
N ASN A 87 1.61 7.94 17.81
CA ASN A 87 2.13 6.93 18.71
C ASN A 87 2.68 5.70 17.96
N GLU A 88 2.06 5.28 16.87
CA GLU A 88 2.55 4.17 16.05
C GLU A 88 3.87 4.53 15.34
N ILE A 89 4.02 5.76 14.86
CA ILE A 89 5.29 6.25 14.29
C ILE A 89 6.40 6.24 15.35
N ALA A 90 6.12 6.66 16.58
CA ALA A 90 7.11 6.62 17.66
C ALA A 90 7.61 5.18 17.92
N LYS A 91 6.69 4.20 17.99
CA LYS A 91 7.05 2.77 18.10
C LYS A 91 7.85 2.27 16.91
N CYS A 92 7.54 2.76 15.71
CA CYS A 92 8.25 2.40 14.50
C CYS A 92 9.72 2.84 14.57
N PHE A 93 10.01 4.03 15.11
CA PHE A 93 11.38 4.51 15.30
C PHE A 93 12.18 3.69 16.31
N ASP A 94 11.52 3.08 17.28
CA ASP A 94 12.18 2.21 18.27
C ASP A 94 12.45 0.77 17.74
N SER A 95 11.92 0.43 16.55
CA SER A 95 12.10 -0.88 15.93
C SER A 95 13.52 -1.10 15.43
N ASP A 96 13.91 -2.37 15.31
CA ASP A 96 15.26 -2.73 14.84
C ASP A 96 15.44 -2.41 13.35
N ASP A 97 14.39 -2.58 12.54
CA ASP A 97 14.32 -2.10 11.15
C ASP A 97 14.64 -0.60 11.04
N ALA A 98 14.04 0.24 11.90
CA ALA A 98 14.28 1.68 11.83
C ALA A 98 15.73 2.03 12.19
N LYS A 99 16.29 1.38 13.22
CA LYS A 99 17.68 1.58 13.63
C LYS A 99 18.65 1.17 12.52
N GLU A 100 18.42 0.00 11.92
CA GLU A 100 19.23 -0.51 10.82
C GLU A 100 19.11 0.36 9.57
N GLY A 101 17.90 0.76 9.20
CA GLY A 101 17.68 1.64 8.05
C GLY A 101 18.39 2.99 8.21
N ILE A 102 18.34 3.58 9.40
CA ILE A 102 19.08 4.81 9.72
C ILE A 102 20.60 4.58 9.65
N ALA A 103 21.10 3.50 10.26
CA ALA A 103 22.52 3.17 10.25
C ALA A 103 23.05 2.93 8.82
N ALA A 104 22.35 2.11 8.04
CA ALA A 104 22.70 1.79 6.65
C ALA A 104 22.73 3.04 5.77
N PHE A 105 21.77 3.95 5.95
CA PHE A 105 21.74 5.24 5.25
C PHE A 105 22.95 6.12 5.60
N LEU A 106 23.28 6.26 6.89
CA LEU A 106 24.43 7.05 7.36
C LEU A 106 25.78 6.44 6.90
N GLU A 107 25.85 5.11 6.87
CA GLU A 107 27.03 4.34 6.44
C GLU A 107 27.12 4.16 4.92
N LYS A 108 26.11 4.61 4.15
CA LYS A 108 26.02 4.48 2.68
C LYS A 108 26.16 3.03 2.20
N ARG A 109 25.50 2.11 2.89
CA ARG A 109 25.42 0.70 2.53
C ARG A 109 23.96 0.28 2.39
N ASP A 110 23.74 -0.89 1.80
CA ASP A 110 22.41 -1.49 1.79
C ASP A 110 22.04 -1.97 3.21
N PRO A 111 20.77 -1.79 3.61
CA PRO A 111 20.28 -2.29 4.89
C PRO A 111 20.15 -3.81 4.89
N LYS A 112 20.29 -4.41 6.07
CA LYS A 112 20.13 -5.84 6.32
C LYS A 112 18.91 -6.04 7.21
N TRP A 113 17.79 -6.38 6.59
CA TRP A 113 16.56 -6.69 7.30
C TRP A 113 16.62 -8.11 7.89
N ASP A 114 16.16 -8.27 9.13
CA ASP A 114 16.03 -9.56 9.82
C ASP A 114 14.67 -10.24 9.53
#